data_AF-A0A382LBF5-F1
#
_entry.id   AF-A0A382LBF5-F1
#
_cell.length_a   1.000
_cell.length_b   1.000
_cell.length_c   1.000
_cell.angle_alpha   90.00
_cell.angle_beta   90.00
_cell.angle_gamma   90.00
#
_symmetry.space_group_name_H-M   'P 1'
#
loop_
_entity.id
_entity.type
_entity.pdbx_description
1 polymer ?
#
loop_
_entity_poly.entity_id
_entity_poly.type
_entity_poly.pdbx_seq_one_letter_code
_entity_poly.pdbx_strand_id
1 'polypeptide(L)' 'VLGVGDRRSLVVADGCATGFLTLADDTIVHYQMGDVYRPESYAGFRYDDPAIGVEWPAEPRVISDRDAGFRPLDPASP' A
#
# COMPACT_ATOMS: atom_id res chain seq x y z
N VAL A 1 8.67 3.27 9.75
CA VAL A 1 9.07 4.33 8.80
C VAL A 1 10.37 3.93 8.11
N LEU A 2 10.38 3.89 6.78
CA LEU A 2 11.59 3.74 5.96
C LEU A 2 12.13 5.15 5.66
N GLY A 3 13.38 5.42 6.00
CA GLY A 3 13.96 6.75 5.94
C GLY A 3 15.07 6.88 4.90
N VAL A 4 15.29 8.09 4.40
CA VAL A 4 16.42 8.37 3.50
C VAL A 4 17.74 8.06 4.21
N GLY A 5 18.62 7.33 3.54
CA GLY A 5 19.96 7.00 4.04
C GLY A 5 20.04 5.79 4.99
N ASP A 6 18.91 5.26 5.45
CA ASP A 6 18.91 4.06 6.31
C ASP A 6 19.16 2.74 5.52
N ARG A 7 18.93 2.79 4.19
CA ARG A 7 19.03 1.66 3.24
C ARG A 7 18.30 0.39 3.69
N ARG A 8 17.29 0.52 4.54
CA ARG A 8 16.45 -0.61 4.93
C ARG A 8 15.49 -0.94 3.79
N SER A 9 15.34 -2.22 3.51
CA SER A 9 14.38 -2.74 2.55
C SER A 9 13.37 -3.63 3.28
N LEU A 10 12.13 -3.63 2.79
CA LEU A 10 11.07 -4.52 3.27
C LEU A 10 10.82 -5.57 2.21
N VAL A 11 10.80 -6.84 2.61
CA VAL A 11 10.32 -7.94 1.76
C VAL A 11 8.89 -8.23 2.18
N VAL A 12 7.98 -8.16 1.23
CA VAL A 12 6.57 -8.51 1.42
C VAL A 12 6.34 -9.87 0.77
N ALA A 13 5.77 -10.80 1.53
CA ALA A 13 5.44 -12.14 1.04
C ALA A 13 4.29 -12.09 0.03
N ASP A 14 4.20 -13.11 -0.82
CA ASP A 14 3.07 -13.27 -1.73
C ASP A 14 1.74 -13.34 -0.95
N GLY A 15 0.68 -12.79 -1.55
CA GLY A 15 -0.63 -12.66 -0.92
C GLY A 15 -0.76 -11.60 0.18
N CYS A 16 0.32 -10.91 0.57
CA CYS A 16 0.25 -9.81 1.53
C CYS A 16 0.03 -8.46 0.82
N ALA A 17 -0.98 -7.71 1.25
CA ALA A 17 -1.22 -6.36 0.76
C ALA A 17 -0.11 -5.39 1.22
N THR A 18 0.22 -4.41 0.37
CA THR A 18 1.21 -3.37 0.66
C THR A 18 0.61 -1.99 0.35
N GLY A 19 0.87 -1.02 1.22
CA GLY A 19 0.54 0.39 1.00
C GLY A 19 1.64 1.30 1.54
N PHE A 20 1.80 2.48 0.93
CA PHE A 20 2.79 3.47 1.33
C PHE A 20 2.14 4.84 1.51
N LEU A 21 2.55 5.57 2.55
CA LEU A 21 2.27 6.98 2.75
C LEU A 21 3.59 7.75 2.76
N THR A 22 3.79 8.62 1.77
CA THR A 22 4.96 9.50 1.71
C THR A 22 4.79 10.66 2.69
N LEU A 23 5.80 10.88 3.54
CA LEU A 23 5.77 11.93 4.59
C LEU A 23 6.53 13.21 4.22
N ALA A 24 7.22 13.20 3.08
CA ALA A 24 7.97 14.33 2.54
C ALA A 24 7.76 14.42 1.03
N ASP A 25 7.86 15.63 0.50
CA ASP A 25 7.83 15.87 -0.95
C ASP A 25 9.03 15.17 -1.62
N ASP A 26 8.89 14.89 -2.92
CA ASP A 26 9.92 14.26 -3.76
C ASP A 26 10.44 12.89 -3.23
N THR A 27 9.63 12.19 -2.44
CA THR A 27 9.94 10.84 -1.96
C THR A 27 9.92 9.84 -3.12
N ILE A 28 11.01 9.07 -3.28
CA ILE A 28 11.09 7.97 -4.24
C ILE A 28 10.92 6.64 -3.51
N VAL A 29 9.93 5.85 -3.92
CA VAL A 29 9.77 4.44 -3.52
C VAL A 29 10.40 3.56 -4.60
N HIS A 30 11.46 2.84 -4.26
CA HIS A 30 12.07 1.85 -5.14
C HIS A 30 11.55 0.46 -4.77
N TYR A 31 10.85 -0.19 -5.71
CA TYR A 31 10.21 -1.47 -5.49
C TYR A 31 10.64 -2.49 -6.53
N GLN A 32 11.02 -3.69 -6.07
CA GLN A 32 11.34 -4.83 -6.90
C GLN A 32 10.18 -5.82 -6.84
N MET A 33 9.73 -6.24 -8.02
CA MET A 33 8.67 -7.24 -8.15
C MET A 33 9.28 -8.64 -8.31
N GLY A 34 8.69 -9.61 -7.61
CA GLY A 34 9.05 -11.02 -7.76
C GLY A 34 8.48 -11.69 -9.01
N ASP A 35 7.53 -11.04 -9.69
CA ASP A 35 6.86 -11.53 -10.90
C ASP A 35 6.61 -10.37 -11.90
N VAL A 36 6.15 -10.72 -13.11
CA VAL A 36 5.81 -9.79 -14.17
C VAL A 36 4.51 -9.04 -13.84
N TYR A 37 4.50 -7.73 -14.10
CA TYR A 37 3.33 -6.89 -13.93
C TYR A 37 2.14 -7.36 -14.79
N ARG A 38 0.99 -7.59 -14.15
CA ARG A 38 -0.30 -7.90 -14.81
C ARG A 38 -1.38 -7.00 -14.20
N PRO A 39 -1.88 -5.98 -14.94
CA PRO A 39 -2.84 -5.01 -14.38
C PRO A 39 -4.16 -5.66 -13.95
N GLU A 40 -4.55 -6.78 -14.57
CA GLU A 40 -5.76 -7.53 -14.27
C GLU A 40 -5.68 -8.30 -12.95
N SER A 41 -4.47 -8.52 -12.42
CA SER A 41 -4.23 -9.23 -11.16
C SER A 41 -4.24 -8.30 -9.94
N TYR A 42 -4.49 -6.99 -10.14
CA TYR A 42 -4.53 -6.03 -9.05
C TYR A 42 -5.79 -6.24 -8.20
N ALA A 43 -5.58 -6.56 -6.92
CA ALA A 43 -6.63 -6.68 -5.91
C ALA A 43 -6.21 -5.89 -4.68
N GLY A 44 -7.20 -5.41 -3.92
CA GLY A 44 -6.96 -4.61 -2.74
C GLY A 44 -8.26 -4.26 -2.02
N PHE A 45 -8.10 -3.53 -0.94
CA PHE A 45 -9.15 -3.04 -0.08
C PHE A 45 -8.83 -1.59 0.30
N ARG A 46 -9.79 -0.89 0.90
CA ARG A 46 -9.58 0.49 1.33
C ARG A 46 -8.41 0.62 2.30
N TYR A 47 -7.56 1.62 2.05
CA TYR A 47 -6.40 1.92 2.90
C TYR A 47 -6.80 2.37 4.32
N ASP A 48 -7.99 2.96 4.46
CA ASP A 48 -8.56 3.48 5.71
C ASP A 48 -9.66 2.58 6.27
N ASP A 49 -9.64 1.29 5.90
CA ASP A 49 -10.60 0.33 6.43
C ASP A 49 -10.44 0.17 7.96
N PRO A 50 -11.48 0.49 8.76
CA PRO A 50 -11.42 0.33 10.21
C PRO A 50 -11.24 -1.12 10.67
N ALA A 51 -11.59 -2.12 9.86
CA ALA A 51 -11.39 -3.53 10.20
C ALA A 51 -9.90 -3.92 10.17
N ILE A 52 -9.10 -3.23 9.35
CA ILE A 52 -7.65 -3.43 9.28
C ILE A 52 -6.94 -2.57 10.33
N GLY A 53 -7.45 -1.36 10.56
CA GLY A 53 -7.01 -0.51 11.66
C GLY A 53 -5.58 0.02 11.48
N VAL A 54 -5.19 0.36 10.25
CA VAL A 54 -3.88 0.99 10.01
C VAL A 54 -3.86 2.40 10.58
N GLU A 55 -3.02 2.63 11.58
CA GLU A 55 -2.78 3.96 12.15
C GLU A 55 -1.81 4.75 11.26
N TRP A 56 -2.37 5.42 10.24
CA TRP A 56 -1.59 6.30 9.37
C TRP A 56 -1.14 7.56 10.14
N PRO A 57 0.13 7.97 10.04
CA PRO A 57 0.64 9.15 10.76
C PRO A 57 0.14 10.49 10.18
N ALA A 58 -0.53 10.47 9.02
CA ALA A 58 -1.19 11.61 8.40
C ALA A 58 -2.25 11.12 7.39
N GLU A 59 -3.18 12.00 7.01
CA GLU A 59 -4.10 11.74 5.90
C GLU A 59 -3.39 11.90 4.55
N PRO A 60 -3.66 11.03 3.55
CA PRO A 60 -3.10 11.18 2.22
C PRO A 60 -3.68 12.43 1.53
N ARG A 61 -2.79 13.29 1.01
CA ARG A 61 -3.20 14.47 0.22
C ARG A 61 -3.70 14.10 -1.18
N VAL A 62 -3.16 13.02 -1.72
CA VAL A 62 -3.48 12.50 -3.05
C VAL A 62 -3.69 11.01 -2.90
N ILE A 63 -4.83 10.54 -3.41
CA ILE A 63 -5.15 9.13 -3.55
C ILE A 63 -5.67 8.90 -4.97
N SER A 64 -5.35 7.76 -5.56
CA SER A 64 -5.87 7.43 -6.89
C SER A 64 -7.36 7.10 -6.82
N ASP A 65 -8.10 7.35 -7.90
CA ASP A 65 -9.52 6.95 -8.00
C ASP A 65 -9.71 5.44 -7.80
N ARG A 66 -8.70 4.65 -8.22
CA ARG A 66 -8.70 3.19 -8.05
C ARG A 66 -8.65 2.82 -6.56
N ASP A 67 -7.71 3.39 -5.82
CA ASP A 67 -7.53 3.05 -4.40
C ASP A 67 -8.69 3.60 -3.54
N ALA A 68 -9.20 4.78 -3.89
CA ALA A 68 -10.40 5.36 -3.28
C ALA A 68 -11.68 4.55 -3.58
N GLY A 69 -11.71 3.87 -4.73
CA GLY A 69 -12.81 3.05 -5.20
C GLY A 69 -12.84 1.62 -4.64
N PHE A 70 -11.80 1.19 -3.91
CA PHE A 70 -11.83 -0.11 -3.25
C PHE A 70 -12.95 -0.19 -2.21
N ARG A 71 -13.41 -1.41 -1.96
CA ARG A 71 -14.33 -1.69 -0.85
C ARG A 71 -13.52 -1.96 0.43
N PRO A 72 -14.11 -1.80 1.62
CA PRO A 72 -13.57 -2.41 2.82
C PRO A 72 -13.29 -3.90 2.60
N LEU A 73 -12.22 -4.40 3.21
CA LEU A 73 -11.90 -5.81 3.31
C LEU A 73 -13.10 -6.55 3.89
N ASP A 74 -13.55 -7.54 3.13
CA ASP A 74 -14.52 -8.51 3.61
C ASP A 74 -13.75 -9.70 4.18
N PRO A 75 -13.66 -9.87 5.51
CA PRO A 75 -12.94 -10.98 6.11
C PRO A 75 -13.58 -12.35 5.83
N ALA A 76 -14.78 -12.39 5.26
CA ALA A 76 -15.45 -13.61 4.82
C ALA A 76 -15.26 -13.92 3.32
N SER A 77 -14.70 -12.99 2.55
CA SER A 77 -14.30 -13.26 1.17
C SER A 77 -12.94 -13.95 1.12
N PRO A 78 -12.78 -15.02 0.32
CA PRO A 78 -11.53 -15.76 0.18
C PRO A 78 -10.41 -14.94 -0.47
#